data_AF-A0A1W2EFV1-F1
#
_entry.id   AF-A0A1W2EFV1-F1
#
_cell.length_a   1.000
_cell.length_b   1.000
_cell.length_c   1.000
_cell.angle_alpha   90.00
_cell.angle_beta   90.00
_cell.angle_gamma   90.00
#
_symmetry.space_group_name_H-M   'P 1'
#
loop_
_entity.id
_entity.type
_entity.pdbx_description
1 polymer ?
#
loop_
_entity_poly.entity_id
_entity_poly.type
_entity_poly.pdbx_seq_one_letter_code
_entity_poly.pdbx_strand_id
1 'polypeptide(L)'
;MGPENIAAWTHLYAAVGLLATICSGCALLKTIYDIRTGVIAPPTGSVLRWLLWFPKVWLHFQLSYLCGFPSILAIAILYAHYIGFAAFVPT
;
A
#
# COMPACT_ATOMS: atom_id res chain seq x y z
N MET A 1 -2.15 -14.29 26.22
CA MET A 1 -1.06 -14.00 25.27
C MET A 1 0.14 -13.57 26.07
N GLY A 2 1.25 -14.31 26.02
CA GLY A 2 2.47 -13.90 26.70
C GLY A 2 3.13 -12.68 26.03
N PRO A 3 4.10 -12.04 26.70
CA PRO A 3 4.82 -10.87 26.18
C PRO A 3 5.51 -11.13 24.83
N GLU A 4 5.95 -12.36 24.57
CA GLU A 4 6.53 -12.80 23.30
C GLU A 4 5.55 -12.72 22.12
N ASN A 5 4.27 -13.03 22.35
CA ASN A 5 3.25 -12.90 21.31
C ASN A 5 3.00 -11.42 20.98
N ILE A 6 2.94 -10.55 21.99
CA ILE A 6 2.72 -9.11 21.77
C ILE A 6 3.87 -8.50 20.96
N ALA A 7 5.12 -8.87 21.27
CA ALA A 7 6.28 -8.42 20.50
C ALA A 7 6.21 -8.89 19.04
N ALA A 8 5.89 -10.15 18.81
CA ALA A 8 5.75 -10.71 17.46
C ALA A 8 4.70 -9.94 16.64
N TRP A 9 3.48 -9.73 17.18
CA TRP A 9 2.44 -8.95 16.52
C TRP A 9 2.89 -7.51 16.22
N THR A 10 3.62 -6.88 17.14
CA THR A 10 4.14 -5.52 16.93
C THR A 10 5.13 -5.48 15.76
N HIS A 11 6.03 -6.46 15.65
CA HIS A 11 6.94 -6.57 14.51
C HIS A 11 6.22 -6.78 13.18
N LEU A 12 5.13 -7.56 13.17
CA LEU A 12 4.28 -7.72 11.99
C LEU A 12 3.68 -6.38 11.55
N TYR A 13 3.00 -5.68 12.47
CA TYR A 13 2.36 -4.40 12.14
C TYR A 13 3.39 -3.37 11.67
N ALA A 14 4.57 -3.34 12.28
CA ALA A 14 5.67 -2.49 11.84
C ALA A 14 6.16 -2.84 10.43
N ALA A 15 6.36 -4.13 10.13
CA ALA A 15 6.80 -4.59 8.81
C ALA A 15 5.77 -4.29 7.72
N VAL A 16 4.50 -4.61 7.98
CA VAL A 16 3.39 -4.31 7.05
C VAL A 16 3.24 -2.81 6.85
N GLY A 17 3.34 -2.02 7.92
CA GLY A 17 3.29 -0.56 7.87
C GLY A 17 4.41 0.05 7.04
N LEU A 18 5.66 -0.41 7.24
CA LEU A 18 6.82 0.02 6.44
C LEU A 18 6.66 -0.34 4.96
N LEU A 19 6.16 -1.54 4.66
CA LEU A 19 5.96 -1.94 3.27
C LEU A 19 4.83 -1.14 2.60
N ALA A 20 3.77 -0.85 3.34
CA ALA A 20 2.68 0.01 2.88
C ALA A 20 3.14 1.46 2.63
N THR A 21 3.99 2.02 3.49
CA THR A 21 4.54 3.38 3.28
C THR A 21 5.49 3.43 2.09
N ILE A 22 6.35 2.42 1.90
CA ILE A 22 7.22 2.31 0.73
C ILE A 22 6.38 2.19 -0.54
N CYS A 23 5.38 1.32 -0.54
CA CYS A 23 4.48 1.14 -1.69
C CYS A 23 3.71 2.43 -2.03
N SER A 24 3.17 3.10 -1.01
CA SER A 24 2.50 4.40 -1.16
C SER A 24 3.44 5.46 -1.73
N GLY A 25 4.69 5.50 -1.24
CA GLY A 25 5.72 6.40 -1.72
C GLY A 25 6.08 6.17 -3.18
N CYS A 26 6.29 4.91 -3.58
CA CYS A 26 6.58 4.55 -4.98
C CYS A 26 5.39 4.88 -5.91
N ALA A 27 4.16 4.57 -5.50
CA ALA A 27 2.96 4.90 -6.26
C ALA A 27 2.77 6.41 -6.41
N LEU A 28 3.07 7.19 -5.36
CA LEU A 28 3.05 8.64 -5.39
C LEU A 28 4.11 9.18 -6.34
N LEU A 29 5.35 8.68 -6.27
CA LEU A 29 6.45 9.09 -7.12
C LEU A 29 6.15 8.83 -8.60
N LYS A 30 5.58 7.65 -8.91
CA LYS A 30 5.11 7.27 -10.25
C LYS A 30 4.03 8.23 -10.74
N THR A 31 3.04 8.53 -9.89
CA THR A 31 1.95 9.45 -10.22
C THR A 31 2.49 10.87 -10.49
N ILE A 32 3.42 11.37 -9.68
CA ILE A 32 4.09 12.66 -9.91
C ILE A 32 4.86 12.63 -11.22
N TYR A 33 5.61 11.56 -11.50
CA TYR A 33 6.35 11.41 -12.74
C TYR A 33 5.42 11.42 -13.96
N ASP A 34 4.29 10.73 -13.91
CA ASP A 34 3.30 10.68 -14.99
C ASP A 34 2.58 12.02 -15.21
N ILE A 35 2.40 12.81 -14.14
CA ILE A 35 1.92 14.19 -14.25
C ILE A 35 2.98 15.08 -14.91
N ARG A 36 4.26 14.97 -14.51
CA ARG A 36 5.35 15.80 -15.06
C ARG A 36 5.69 15.46 -16.51
N THR A 37 5.55 14.20 -16.90
CA THR A 37 5.76 13.74 -18.29
C THR A 37 4.56 14.00 -19.19
N GLY A 38 3.45 14.52 -18.65
CA GLY A 38 2.26 14.87 -19.42
C GLY A 38 1.39 13.67 -19.82
N VAL A 39 1.69 12.46 -19.34
CA VAL A 39 0.83 11.28 -19.46
C VAL A 39 -0.53 11.56 -18.79
N ILE A 40 -0.50 12.30 -17.67
CA ILE A 40 -1.67 12.85 -17.00
C ILE A 40 -1.62 14.38 -17.06
N ALA A 41 -2.10 14.96 -18.16
CA ALA A 41 -2.10 16.41 -18.33
C ALA A 41 -3.08 17.10 -17.37
N PRO A 42 -2.67 18.15 -16.63
CA PRO A 42 -3.57 18.96 -15.82
C PRO A 42 -4.54 19.75 -16.74
N PRO A 43 -5.84 19.73 -16.46
CA PRO A 43 -6.82 20.38 -17.34
C PRO A 43 -6.72 21.90 -17.24
N THR A 44 -6.68 22.58 -18.38
CA THR A 44 -6.74 24.05 -18.47
C THR A 44 -8.20 24.52 -18.63
N GLY A 45 -8.62 25.47 -17.78
CA GLY A 45 -9.78 26.34 -18.03
C GLY A 45 -11.18 25.85 -17.61
N SER A 46 -11.37 24.63 -17.08
CA SER A 46 -12.72 24.16 -16.68
C SER A 46 -12.74 23.39 -15.36
N VAL A 47 -13.53 23.88 -14.40
CA VAL A 47 -13.73 23.29 -13.06
C VAL A 47 -14.25 21.86 -13.15
N LEU A 48 -15.18 21.57 -14.07
CA LEU A 48 -15.72 20.22 -14.30
C LEU A 48 -14.62 19.23 -14.74
N ARG A 49 -13.68 19.72 -15.56
CA ARG A 49 -12.55 18.93 -16.05
C ARG A 49 -11.54 18.66 -14.93
N TRP A 50 -11.39 19.60 -14.00
CA TRP A 50 -10.61 19.44 -12.77
C TRP A 50 -11.26 18.42 -11.82
N LEU A 51 -12.58 18.47 -11.67
CA LEU A 51 -13.37 17.53 -10.86
C LEU A 51 -13.24 16.08 -11.38
N LEU A 52 -13.20 15.88 -12.70
CA LEU A 52 -13.02 14.57 -13.32
C LEU A 52 -11.55 14.10 -13.36
N TRP A 53 -10.60 15.05 -13.28
CA TRP A 53 -9.18 14.75 -13.26
C TRP A 53 -8.73 14.17 -11.92
N PHE A 54 -9.24 14.69 -10.81
CA PHE A 54 -8.94 14.20 -9.46
C PHE A 54 -9.21 12.69 -9.28
N PRO A 55 -10.40 12.13 -9.58
CA PRO A 55 -10.65 10.70 -9.45
C PRO A 55 -9.83 9.87 -10.44
N LYS A 56 -9.44 10.42 -11.59
CA LYS A 56 -8.57 9.73 -12.56
C LYS A 56 -7.14 9.59 -12.03
N VAL A 57 -6.58 10.64 -11.44
CA VAL A 57 -5.29 10.60 -10.74
C VAL A 57 -5.36 9.66 -9.55
N TRP A 58 -6.45 9.72 -8.78
CA TRP A 58 -6.68 8.84 -7.64
C TRP A 58 -6.73 7.37 -8.05
N LEU A 59 -7.47 7.02 -9.11
CA LEU A 59 -7.51 5.66 -9.66
C LEU A 59 -6.12 5.18 -10.13
N HIS A 60 -5.34 6.06 -10.74
CA HIS A 60 -3.98 5.73 -11.18
C HIS A 60 -3.04 5.46 -10.00
N PHE A 61 -3.17 6.24 -8.93
CA PHE A 61 -2.48 6.02 -7.68
C PHE A 61 -2.90 4.69 -7.02
N GLN A 62 -4.20 4.41 -6.96
CA GLN A 62 -4.73 3.16 -6.42
C GLN A 62 -4.27 1.92 -7.20
N LEU A 63 -4.24 1.99 -8.54
CA LEU A 63 -3.73 0.90 -9.38
C LEU A 63 -2.22 0.69 -9.18
N SER A 64 -1.44 1.77 -9.10
CA SER A 64 0.00 1.69 -8.83
C SER A 64 0.29 1.13 -7.44
N TYR A 65 -0.54 1.48 -6.45
CA TYR A 65 -0.49 0.94 -5.10
C TYR A 65 -0.88 -0.56 -5.07
N LEU A 66 -1.91 -0.96 -5.81
CA LEU A 66 -2.32 -2.37 -5.95
C LEU A 66 -1.24 -3.24 -6.60
N CYS A 67 -0.38 -2.66 -7.44
CA CYS A 67 0.75 -3.38 -8.02
C CYS A 67 1.82 -3.76 -6.96
N GLY A 68 1.95 -3.00 -5.86
CA GLY A 68 2.83 -3.35 -4.74
C GLY A 68 2.13 -4.12 -3.60
N PHE A 69 0.80 -4.11 -3.58
CA PHE A 69 -0.04 -4.93 -2.69
C PHE A 69 0.29 -6.44 -2.66
N PRO A 70 0.60 -7.14 -3.78
CA PRO A 70 0.95 -8.57 -3.71
C PRO A 70 2.15 -8.85 -2.79
N SER A 71 3.12 -7.94 -2.70
CA SER A 71 4.26 -8.08 -1.79
C SER A 71 3.86 -7.93 -0.31
N ILE A 72 2.95 -6.99 -0.01
CA ILE A 72 2.41 -6.78 1.35
C ILE A 72 1.59 -8.00 1.79
N LEU A 73 0.73 -8.48 0.89
CA LEU A 73 -0.11 -9.65 1.12
C LEU A 73 0.73 -10.92 1.31
N ALA A 74 1.79 -11.12 0.52
CA ALA A 74 2.67 -12.28 0.67
C ALA A 74 3.37 -12.31 2.04
N ILE A 75 3.86 -11.16 2.52
CA ILE A 75 4.50 -11.06 3.85
C ILE A 75 3.48 -11.32 4.97
N ALA A 76 2.27 -10.77 4.85
CA ALA A 76 1.19 -11.01 5.81
C ALA A 76 0.79 -12.50 5.87
N ILE A 77 0.67 -13.16 4.70
CA ILE A 77 0.34 -14.59 4.61
C ILE A 77 1.47 -15.45 5.17
N LEU A 78 2.73 -15.18 4.81
CA LEU A 78 3.88 -15.91 5.34
C LEU A 78 3.95 -15.79 6.86
N TYR A 79 3.78 -14.59 7.40
CA TYR A 79 3.78 -14.40 8.85
C TYR A 79 2.60 -15.10 9.53
N ALA A 80 1.39 -14.98 8.98
CA ALA A 80 0.22 -15.71 9.50
C ALA A 80 0.43 -17.23 9.47
N HIS A 81 1.16 -17.73 8.47
CA HIS A 81 1.54 -19.13 8.39
C HIS A 81 2.54 -19.53 9.50
N TYR A 82 3.62 -18.75 9.69
CA TYR A 82 4.68 -19.10 10.65
C TYR A 82 4.32 -18.83 12.12
N ILE A 83 3.61 -17.74 12.42
CA ILE A 83 3.28 -17.34 13.81
C ILE A 83 1.81 -17.59 14.14
N GLY A 84 0.90 -17.41 13.17
CA GLY A 84 -0.54 -17.60 13.40
C GLY A 84 -0.91 -19.04 13.73
N PHE A 85 -0.35 -20.03 13.03
CA PHE A 85 -0.60 -21.44 13.34
C PHE A 85 0.02 -21.88 14.67
N ALA A 86 1.20 -21.34 15.04
CA ALA A 86 1.83 -21.61 16.33
C ALA A 86 1.04 -21.04 17.53
N ALA A 87 0.31 -19.93 17.33
CA ALA A 87 -0.55 -19.36 18.36
C ALA A 87 -1.92 -20.05 18.50
N PHE A 88 -2.38 -20.79 17.48
CA PHE A 88 -3.69 -21.47 17.47
C PHE A 88 -3.64 -22.94 17.91
N VAL A 89 -2.46 -23.57 17.93
CA VAL A 89 -2.26 -24.92 18.50
C VAL A 89 -1.44 -24.77 19.79
N PRO A 90 -2.08 -24.66 20.96
CA PRO A 90 -1.36 -24.76 22.22
C PRO A 90 -0.89 -26.22 22.38
N THR A 91 0.43 -26.43 22.34
CA THR A 91 1.04 -27.66 22.88
C THR A 91 1.11 -27.58 24.40
#